data_AF-A0A420R555-F1
#
_entry.id   AF-A0A420R555-F1
#
_cell.length_a   1.000
_cell.length_b   1.000
_cell.length_c   1.000
_cell.angle_alpha   90.00
_cell.angle_beta   90.00
_cell.angle_gamma   90.00
#
_symmetry.space_group_name_H-M   'P 1'
#
loop_
_entity.id
_entity.type
_entity.pdbx_description
1 polymer ?
#
loop_
_entity_poly.entity_id
_entity_poly.type
_entity_poly.pdbx_seq_one_letter_code
_entity_poly.pdbx_strand_id
1 'polypeptide(L)'
;MDGLPYDSYLRRYLDEYNQRSLSFEEDALPALSSLLSVFSRTFECGFLYGIPEMFFQHSLCWRASGTKGLQRRTASSRPIESRFESSDLPSWSWLGWKSSVYTRSQTGIRVDSN
;
A
#
# COMPACT_ATOMS: atom_id res chain seq x y z
N MET A 1 16.47 10.64 19.06
CA MET A 1 15.41 9.83 19.70
C MET A 1 14.37 9.63 18.63
N ASP A 2 14.69 8.86 17.59
CA ASP A 2 13.96 8.92 16.33
C ASP A 2 13.50 7.51 15.97
N GLY A 3 12.52 7.04 16.74
CA GLY A 3 11.68 5.95 16.28
C GLY A 3 10.99 6.44 15.01
N LEU A 4 11.18 5.71 13.91
CA LEU A 4 10.55 5.99 12.62
C LEU A 4 9.09 6.44 12.84
N PRO A 5 8.72 7.65 12.36
CA PRO A 5 7.47 8.25 12.73
C PRO A 5 6.31 7.39 12.21
N TYR A 6 5.50 6.85 13.13
CA TYR A 6 4.13 6.39 12.87
C TYR A 6 3.90 5.19 11.93
N ASP A 7 4.86 4.26 11.78
CA ASP A 7 4.67 3.02 10.97
C ASP A 7 3.38 2.28 11.37
N SER A 8 3.07 2.18 12.68
CA SER A 8 1.89 1.47 13.18
C SER A 8 0.55 2.07 12.74
N TYR A 9 0.42 3.40 12.71
CA TYR A 9 -0.82 4.06 12.30
C TYR A 9 -1.04 3.96 10.80
N LEU A 10 0.01 4.20 10.01
CA LEU A 10 -0.06 4.02 8.55
C LEU A 10 -0.51 2.60 8.22
N ARG A 11 0.13 1.59 8.79
CA ARG A 11 -0.23 0.17 8.57
C ARG A 11 -1.68 -0.11 8.89
N ARG A 12 -2.18 0.40 10.01
CA ARG A 12 -3.59 0.24 10.39
C ARG A 12 -4.51 0.87 9.36
N TYR A 13 -4.24 2.09 8.91
CA TYR A 13 -5.06 2.73 7.88
C TYR A 13 -5.01 1.99 6.55
N LEU A 14 -3.83 1.51 6.13
CA LEU A 14 -3.68 0.74 4.89
C LEU A 14 -4.42 -0.60 4.96
N ASP A 15 -4.33 -1.31 6.09
CA ASP A 15 -5.05 -2.58 6.31
C ASP A 15 -6.57 -2.38 6.33
N GLU A 16 -7.06 -1.37 7.08
CA GLU A 16 -8.48 -1.00 7.11
C GLU A 16 -8.99 -0.57 5.74
N TYR A 17 -8.17 0.16 4.96
CA TYR A 17 -8.50 0.57 3.60
C TYR A 17 -8.56 -0.62 2.65
N ASN A 18 -7.57 -1.52 2.69
CA ASN A 18 -7.41 -2.58 1.70
C ASN A 18 -8.53 -3.63 1.74
N GLN A 19 -9.20 -3.75 2.88
CA GLN A 19 -10.35 -4.62 3.10
C GLN A 19 -11.66 -4.04 2.54
N ARG A 20 -11.71 -2.75 2.17
CA ARG A 20 -12.93 -2.10 1.67
C ARG A 20 -13.32 -2.64 0.30
N SER A 21 -14.63 -2.71 0.08
CA SER A 21 -15.23 -2.88 -1.25
C SER A 21 -15.33 -1.52 -1.92
N LEU A 22 -14.63 -1.36 -3.04
CA LEU A 22 -14.74 -0.15 -3.86
C LEU A 22 -15.83 -0.36 -4.93
N SER A 23 -16.45 0.73 -5.40
CA SER A 23 -17.37 0.67 -6.55
C SER A 23 -16.66 0.14 -7.80
N PHE A 24 -15.41 0.54 -7.98
CA PHE A 24 -14.49 0.02 -8.99
C PHE A 24 -13.22 -0.42 -8.27
N GLU A 25 -12.98 -1.73 -8.22
CA GLU A 25 -11.87 -2.29 -7.44
C GLU A 25 -10.50 -1.85 -8.01
N GLU A 26 -10.44 -1.50 -9.30
CA GLU A 26 -9.27 -0.92 -9.96
C GLU A 26 -8.93 0.51 -9.51
N ASP A 27 -9.86 1.24 -8.89
CA ASP A 27 -9.64 2.63 -8.45
C ASP A 27 -8.96 2.73 -7.08
N ALA A 28 -8.35 1.63 -6.62
CA ALA A 28 -7.71 1.57 -5.32
C ALA A 28 -6.58 2.60 -5.15
N LEU A 29 -5.73 2.79 -6.17
CA LEU A 29 -4.66 3.79 -6.09
C LEU A 29 -5.21 5.24 -6.11
N PRO A 30 -6.07 5.63 -7.08
CA PRO A 30 -6.72 6.93 -7.06
C PRO A 30 -7.40 7.25 -5.72
N ALA A 31 -8.17 6.31 -5.18
CA ALA A 31 -8.91 6.51 -3.92
C ALA A 31 -8.00 6.61 -2.68
N LEU A 32 -6.81 6.03 -2.73
CA LEU A 32 -5.81 6.09 -1.64
C LEU A 32 -4.84 7.27 -1.77
N SER A 33 -4.73 7.88 -2.96
CA SER A 33 -3.70 8.86 -3.31
C SER A 33 -3.58 10.05 -2.34
N SER A 34 -4.71 10.57 -1.86
CA SER A 34 -4.74 11.69 -0.90
C SER A 34 -4.10 11.32 0.43
N LEU A 35 -4.35 10.11 0.92
CA LEU A 35 -3.74 9.59 2.15
C LEU A 35 -2.23 9.42 1.97
N LEU A 36 -1.80 8.81 0.85
CA LEU A 36 -0.38 8.64 0.54
C LEU A 36 0.34 9.99 0.42
N SER A 37 -0.31 11.01 -0.14
CA SER A 37 0.24 12.37 -0.24
C SER A 37 0.52 12.99 1.13
N VAL A 38 -0.36 12.77 2.11
CA VAL A 38 -0.12 13.22 3.50
C VAL A 38 1.10 12.51 4.10
N PHE A 39 1.19 11.19 3.95
CA PHE A 39 2.32 10.41 4.48
C PHE A 39 3.62 10.64 3.72
N SER A 40 3.59 11.06 2.46
CA SER A 40 4.80 11.38 1.69
C SER A 40 5.59 12.56 2.28
N ARG A 41 5.00 13.31 3.22
CA ARG A 41 5.70 14.36 3.98
C ARG A 41 6.65 13.80 5.03
N THR A 42 6.47 12.55 5.44
CA THR A 42 7.28 11.87 6.46
C THR A 42 8.08 10.70 5.89
N PHE A 43 7.63 10.10 4.77
CA PHE A 43 8.33 9.03 4.07
C PHE A 43 9.12 9.61 2.90
N GLU A 44 10.44 9.52 2.98
CA GLU A 44 11.33 9.92 1.89
C GLU A 44 11.00 9.13 0.60
N CYS A 45 11.18 9.76 -0.55
CA CYS A 45 10.88 9.21 -1.87
C CYS A 45 9.40 8.85 -2.15
N GLY A 46 8.48 9.01 -1.20
CA GLY A 46 7.06 8.79 -1.41
C GLY A 46 6.65 7.31 -1.55
N PHE A 47 5.66 7.03 -2.40
CA PHE A 47 5.02 5.72 -2.50
C PHE A 47 4.79 5.29 -3.95
N LEU A 48 5.03 4.00 -4.21
CA LEU A 48 4.72 3.31 -5.47
C LEU A 48 3.58 2.34 -5.25
N TYR A 49 2.38 2.63 -5.76
CA TYR A 49 1.19 1.79 -5.61
C TYR A 49 0.93 1.38 -4.14
N GLY A 50 1.08 2.30 -3.19
CA GLY A 50 0.90 2.04 -1.75
C GLY A 50 2.11 1.42 -1.04
N ILE A 51 3.22 1.18 -1.74
CA ILE A 51 4.49 0.71 -1.17
C ILE A 51 5.43 1.90 -0.94
N PRO A 52 5.94 2.12 0.29
CA PRO A 52 6.95 3.16 0.54
C PRO A 52 8.23 2.90 -0.25
N GLU A 53 8.73 3.89 -1.01
CA GLU A 53 9.89 3.71 -1.88
C GLU A 53 11.19 3.60 -1.09
N MET A 54 11.37 4.39 -0.03
CA MET A 54 12.55 4.33 0.85
C MET A 54 12.82 2.93 1.44
N PHE A 55 11.81 2.06 1.46
CA PHE A 55 11.88 0.71 2.01
C PHE A 55 11.41 -0.37 1.03
N PHE A 56 11.45 -0.06 -0.27
CA PHE A 56 10.82 -0.84 -1.33
C PHE A 56 11.05 -2.36 -1.21
N GLN A 57 12.31 -2.79 -1.10
CA GLN A 57 12.67 -4.22 -1.01
C GLN A 57 12.01 -4.92 0.20
N HIS A 58 11.96 -4.25 1.35
CA HIS A 58 11.35 -4.82 2.56
C HIS A 58 9.83 -4.80 2.48
N SER A 59 9.26 -3.74 1.91
CA SER A 59 7.82 -3.57 1.77
C SER A 59 7.21 -4.50 0.71
N LEU A 60 8.00 -4.97 -0.27
CA LEU A 60 7.61 -6.05 -1.20
C LEU A 60 7.32 -7.38 -0.47
N CYS A 61 7.85 -7.59 0.72
CA CYS A 61 7.58 -8.78 1.54
C CYS A 61 6.25 -8.71 2.32
N TRP A 62 5.28 -7.94 1.84
CA TRP A 62 3.94 -7.90 2.44
C TRP A 62 3.29 -9.28 2.42
N ARG A 63 2.39 -9.53 3.37
CA ARG A 63 1.66 -10.80 3.49
C ARG A 63 0.21 -10.53 3.80
N ALA A 64 -0.67 -11.34 3.22
CA ALA A 64 -2.06 -11.38 3.64
C ALA A 64 -2.15 -12.06 5.02
N SER A 65 -3.09 -11.61 5.87
CA SER A 65 -3.37 -12.24 7.18
C SER A 65 -3.85 -13.69 7.05
N GLY A 66 -4.32 -14.07 5.87
CA GLY A 66 -4.68 -15.43 5.51
C GLY A 66 -4.83 -15.55 4.00
N THR A 67 -4.86 -16.79 3.50
CA THR A 67 -5.10 -17.07 2.07
C THR A 67 -6.58 -17.06 1.71
N LYS A 68 -7.46 -17.33 2.68
CA LYS A 68 -8.92 -17.25 2.50
C LYS A 68 -9.33 -15.80 2.32
N GLY A 69 -9.96 -15.49 1.19
CA GLY A 69 -10.46 -14.14 0.90
C GLY A 69 -9.43 -13.18 0.29
N LEU A 70 -8.21 -13.63 -0.04
CA LEU A 70 -7.30 -12.85 -0.88
C LEU A 70 -7.85 -12.82 -2.31
N GLN A 71 -8.27 -11.65 -2.78
CA GLN A 71 -8.88 -11.49 -4.11
C GLN A 71 -8.09 -10.48 -4.93
N ARG A 72 -7.84 -10.78 -6.20
CA ARG A 72 -7.19 -9.84 -7.11
C ARG A 72 -8.17 -8.71 -7.43
N ARG A 73 -7.73 -7.46 -7.31
CA ARG A 73 -8.46 -6.31 -7.84
C ARG A 73 -8.25 -6.29 -9.36
N THR A 74 -9.33 -6.45 -10.11
CA THR A 74 -9.32 -6.52 -11.57
C THR A 74 -10.09 -5.35 -12.15
N ALA A 75 -9.71 -4.92 -13.35
CA ALA A 75 -10.44 -3.88 -14.06
C ALA A 75 -11.90 -4.31 -14.31
N SER A 76 -12.83 -3.36 -14.12
CA SER A 76 -14.23 -3.54 -14.46
C SER A 76 -14.45 -3.52 -15.99
N SER A 77 -15.70 -3.72 -16.41
CA SER A 77 -16.10 -3.66 -17.83
C SER A 77 -16.25 -2.24 -18.38
N ARG A 78 -15.99 -1.19 -17.59
CA ARG A 78 -16.15 0.20 -18.03
C ARG A 78 -15.18 0.56 -19.17
N PRO A 79 -15.52 1.50 -20.08
CA PRO A 79 -14.64 1.91 -21.17
C PRO A 79 -13.27 2.37 -20.66
N ILE A 80 -12.20 2.10 -21.41
CA ILE A 80 -10.83 2.46 -21.01
C ILE A 80 -10.69 3.97 -20.82
N GLU A 81 -11.37 4.79 -21.63
CA GLU A 81 -11.34 6.26 -21.50
C GLU A 81 -11.93 6.78 -20.17
N SER A 82 -12.73 5.95 -19.49
CA SER A 82 -13.34 6.28 -18.19
C SER A 82 -12.52 5.80 -16.98
N ARG A 83 -11.38 5.14 -17.22
CA ARG A 83 -10.50 4.62 -16.18
C ARG A 83 -9.38 5.61 -15.89
N PHE A 84 -8.85 5.57 -14.67
CA PHE A 84 -7.62 6.27 -14.37
C PHE A 84 -6.43 5.51 -14.98
N GLU A 85 -5.37 6.22 -15.35
CA GLU A 85 -4.11 5.59 -15.82
C GLU A 85 -3.53 4.63 -14.78
N SER A 86 -3.80 4.87 -13.51
CA SER A 86 -3.37 4.06 -12.36
C SER A 86 -4.31 2.89 -12.03
N SER A 87 -5.34 2.62 -12.85
CA SER A 87 -6.27 1.50 -12.65
C SER A 87 -5.62 0.13 -12.91
N ASP A 88 -4.51 0.08 -13.65
CA ASP A 88 -3.75 -1.15 -13.87
C ASP A 88 -2.82 -1.43 -12.68
N LEU A 89 -3.42 -1.96 -11.62
CA LEU A 89 -2.70 -2.26 -10.38
C LEU A 89 -1.67 -3.39 -10.62
N PRO A 90 -0.42 -3.26 -10.12
CA PRO A 90 0.60 -4.29 -10.29
C PRO A 90 0.39 -5.50 -9.36
N SER A 91 0.89 -6.67 -9.74
CA SER A 91 0.75 -7.91 -8.94
C SER A 91 1.62 -7.93 -7.68
N TRP A 92 2.76 -7.24 -7.74
CA TRP A 92 3.75 -7.17 -6.66
C TRP A 92 3.35 -6.23 -5.51
N SER A 93 2.37 -5.34 -5.69
CA SER A 93 1.87 -4.48 -4.62
C SER A 93 0.67 -5.11 -3.91
N TRP A 94 0.60 -4.98 -2.58
CA TRP A 94 -0.57 -5.35 -1.78
C TRP A 94 -1.84 -4.65 -2.26
N LEU A 95 -1.71 -3.45 -2.83
CA LEU A 95 -2.82 -2.62 -3.30
C LEU A 95 -3.56 -3.24 -4.48
N GLY A 96 -2.93 -4.16 -5.23
CA GLY A 96 -3.60 -4.92 -6.28
C GLY A 96 -4.46 -6.07 -5.77
N TRP A 97 -4.56 -6.24 -4.44
CA TRP A 97 -5.29 -7.32 -3.80
C TRP A 97 -6.23 -6.77 -2.73
N LYS A 98 -7.40 -7.38 -2.58
CA LYS A 98 -8.34 -7.10 -1.50
C LYS A 98 -8.17 -8.17 -0.43
N SER A 99 -7.64 -7.78 0.73
CA SER A 99 -7.45 -8.63 1.90
C SER A 99 -6.97 -7.79 3.09
N SER A 100 -7.01 -8.38 4.29
CA SER A 100 -6.20 -7.87 5.41
C SER A 100 -4.73 -8.16 5.13
N VAL A 101 -3.89 -7.13 5.22
CA VAL A 101 -2.47 -7.17 4.85
C VAL A 101 -1.61 -6.63 5.97
N TYR A 102 -0.48 -7.31 6.19
CA TYR A 102 0.58 -6.82 7.04
C TYR A 102 1.81 -6.56 6.18
N THR A 103 2.30 -5.33 6.21
CA THR A 103 3.67 -5.05 5.77
C THR A 103 4.63 -5.61 6.83
N ARG A 104 5.93 -5.75 6.57
CA ARG A 104 6.87 -6.12 7.65
C ARG A 104 7.22 -4.87 8.45
N SER A 105 7.22 -4.93 9.78
CA SER A 105 7.72 -3.80 10.58
C SER A 105 9.23 -3.69 10.36
N GLN A 106 9.71 -2.49 10.09
CA GLN A 106 11.15 -2.25 10.12
C GLN A 106 11.54 -1.89 11.53
N THR A 107 12.15 -2.86 12.21
CA THR A 107 13.10 -2.54 13.27
C THR A 107 14.26 -1.85 12.59
N GLY A 108 14.49 -0.57 12.90
CA GLY A 108 15.58 0.20 12.32
C GLY A 108 16.88 -0.62 12.35
N ILE A 109 17.58 -0.67 11.22
CA ILE A 109 18.98 -1.12 11.23
C ILE A 109 19.67 -0.19 12.20
N ARG A 110 20.08 -0.73 13.33
CA ARG A 110 20.83 0.03 14.33
C ARG A 110 22.18 0.30 13.69
N VAL A 111 22.33 1.48 13.10
CA VAL A 111 23.64 2.00 12.72
C VAL A 111 24.28 2.42 14.03
N ASP A 112 24.95 1.47 14.69
CA ASP A 112 25.84 1.81 15.79
C ASP A 112 26.93 2.70 15.18
N SER A 113 26.87 3.99 15.53
CA SER A 113 27.91 4.94 15.18
C SER A 113 29.12 4.59 16.04
N ASN A 114 30.23 4.22 15.40
CA ASN A 114 31.54 4.09 16.06
C ASN A 114 32.03 5.44 16.55
#